data_AF-A0AAN4YFF8-F1
#
_entry.id   AF-A0AAN4YFF8-F1
#
_cell.length_a   1.000
_cell.length_b   1.000
_cell.length_c   1.000
_cell.angle_alpha   90.00
_cell.angle_beta   90.00
_cell.angle_gamma   90.00
#
_symmetry.space_group_name_H-M   'P 1'
#
loop_
_entity.id
_entity.type
_entity.pdbx_description
1 polymer ?
#
loop_
_entity_poly.entity_id
_entity_poly.type
_entity_poly.pdbx_seq_one_letter_code
_entity_poly.pdbx_strand_id
1 'polypeptide(L)'
;MATASSKSTSTPSSSPSSTSSDTASSSSTSTSAPSPTSTTFFNKNTNYTCPDANNTEIRNVSGGSGNSSYYIFCDADISSSSKKDLSSSVQSSFADCLALCNSMNNFQDRTDVGCTYNFEGTGSQDKGTCWCLSGGNKSIITNVGNMAAVLSTENALLNL
;
A
#
# COMPACT_ATOMS: atom_id res chain seq x y z
N MET A 1 -22.15 -5.30 63.20
CA MET A 1 -23.50 -5.91 63.25
C MET A 1 -24.49 -4.92 62.65
N ALA A 2 -25.10 -5.26 61.51
CA ALA A 2 -26.40 -4.72 61.08
C ALA A 2 -26.87 -5.62 59.92
N THR A 3 -27.90 -6.42 60.19
CA THR A 3 -28.63 -7.22 59.21
C THR A 3 -29.92 -6.47 58.89
N ALA A 4 -30.27 -6.30 57.62
CA ALA A 4 -31.64 -6.03 57.20
C ALA A 4 -31.86 -6.55 55.77
N SER A 5 -32.72 -7.56 55.65
CA SER A 5 -33.32 -8.03 54.40
C SER A 5 -34.50 -7.14 54.02
N SER A 6 -34.76 -6.98 52.72
CA SER A 6 -36.13 -6.86 52.19
C SER A 6 -36.19 -7.13 50.68
N LYS A 7 -37.21 -7.89 50.33
CA LYS A 7 -37.57 -8.54 49.07
C LYS A 7 -38.50 -7.61 48.25
N SER A 8 -38.48 -7.72 46.91
CA SER A 8 -39.66 -7.92 46.03
C SER A 8 -39.66 -7.13 44.70
N THR A 9 -39.85 -7.88 43.61
CA THR A 9 -40.69 -7.59 42.41
C THR A 9 -40.18 -6.51 41.45
N SER A 10 -39.98 -6.77 40.15
CA SER A 10 -41.06 -6.82 39.15
C SER A 10 -40.55 -7.35 37.79
N THR A 11 -41.30 -8.27 37.18
CA THR A 11 -41.27 -8.55 35.72
C THR A 11 -42.07 -7.49 34.98
N PRO A 12 -41.69 -7.17 33.72
CA PRO A 12 -42.73 -7.01 32.70
C PRO A 12 -42.43 -7.80 31.42
N SER A 13 -43.45 -8.54 31.00
CA SER A 13 -43.69 -9.01 29.65
C SER A 13 -44.30 -7.88 28.83
N SER A 14 -43.91 -7.73 27.55
CA SER A 14 -44.79 -7.52 26.38
C SER A 14 -44.00 -7.05 25.14
N SER A 15 -44.02 -7.87 24.09
CA SER A 15 -44.04 -7.44 22.67
C SER A 15 -45.50 -7.01 22.32
N PRO A 16 -45.88 -6.46 21.14
CA PRO A 16 -45.17 -6.27 19.87
C PRO A 16 -45.41 -4.89 19.18
N SER A 17 -44.80 -4.63 18.02
CA SER A 17 -45.47 -4.18 16.76
C SER A 17 -44.52 -3.44 15.79
N SER A 18 -44.70 -3.77 14.51
CA SER A 18 -43.96 -3.36 13.32
C SER A 18 -44.13 -1.90 12.91
N THR A 19 -43.13 -1.33 12.23
CA THR A 19 -43.34 -0.35 11.15
C THR A 19 -42.15 -0.33 10.19
N SER A 20 -42.48 -0.16 8.91
CA SER A 20 -41.64 -0.38 7.73
C SER A 20 -40.74 0.80 7.36
N SER A 21 -39.69 0.46 6.59
CA SER A 21 -39.07 1.21 5.49
C SER A 21 -38.43 2.57 5.78
N ASP A 22 -37.11 2.65 5.58
CA ASP A 22 -36.54 3.60 4.62
C ASP A 22 -35.27 3.03 3.99
N THR A 23 -35.34 2.89 2.67
CA THR A 23 -34.25 2.50 1.78
C THR A 23 -33.32 3.70 1.62
N ALA A 24 -32.13 3.64 2.20
CA ALA A 24 -31.01 4.47 1.74
C ALA A 24 -30.11 3.60 0.84
N SER A 25 -30.34 3.70 -0.47
CA SER A 25 -29.38 3.25 -1.48
C SER A 25 -28.11 4.09 -1.34
N SER A 26 -27.15 3.60 -0.56
CA SER A 26 -25.76 3.99 -0.72
C SER A 26 -25.27 3.34 -2.00
N SER A 27 -25.37 4.08 -3.10
CA SER A 27 -24.72 3.80 -4.37
C SER A 27 -23.21 3.84 -4.11
N SER A 28 -22.64 2.73 -3.63
CA SER A 28 -21.21 2.50 -3.69
C SER A 28 -20.89 2.28 -5.16
N THR A 29 -20.60 3.37 -5.87
CA THR A 29 -19.93 3.30 -7.16
C THR A 29 -18.58 2.67 -6.86
N SER A 30 -18.51 1.34 -6.95
CA SER A 30 -17.27 0.60 -7.00
C SER A 30 -16.63 0.99 -8.33
N THR A 31 -15.93 2.13 -8.35
CA THR A 31 -14.90 2.39 -9.36
C THR A 31 -13.93 1.25 -9.22
N SER A 32 -14.10 0.25 -10.07
CA SER A 32 -13.17 -0.86 -10.21
C SER A 32 -11.86 -0.21 -10.64
N ALA A 33 -10.95 -0.02 -9.68
CA ALA A 33 -9.60 0.39 -9.99
C ALA A 33 -9.08 -0.55 -11.08
N PRO A 34 -8.42 -0.03 -12.12
CA PRO A 34 -7.93 -0.88 -13.20
C PRO A 34 -7.07 -1.97 -12.59
N SER A 35 -7.50 -3.22 -12.74
CA SER A 35 -6.75 -4.37 -12.23
C SER A 35 -5.37 -4.35 -12.90
N PRO A 36 -4.29 -4.49 -12.13
CA PRO A 36 -2.95 -4.38 -12.67
C PRO A 36 -2.75 -5.45 -13.75
N THR A 37 -2.25 -5.02 -14.89
CA THR A 37 -1.94 -5.97 -15.97
C THR A 37 -0.66 -6.68 -15.57
N SER A 38 -0.73 -8.01 -15.42
CA SER A 38 0.44 -8.80 -15.06
C SER A 38 1.45 -8.75 -16.21
N THR A 39 2.57 -8.07 -16.00
CA THR A 39 3.61 -7.94 -17.02
C THR A 39 4.83 -8.78 -16.66
N THR A 40 5.58 -9.09 -17.72
CA THR A 40 6.74 -9.97 -17.86
C THR A 40 7.67 -10.11 -16.64
N PHE A 41 8.26 -11.31 -16.51
CA PHE A 41 9.35 -11.63 -15.58
C PHE A 41 10.43 -10.54 -15.53
N PHE A 42 10.87 -10.18 -14.33
CA PHE A 42 12.03 -9.31 -14.10
C PHE A 42 13.31 -10.08 -14.42
N ASN A 43 13.65 -10.19 -15.71
CA ASN A 43 15.06 -10.11 -16.07
C ASN A 43 15.54 -8.70 -15.71
N LYS A 44 16.85 -8.46 -15.56
CA LYS A 44 17.43 -7.11 -15.35
C LYS A 44 17.18 -6.21 -16.58
N ASN A 45 15.93 -6.05 -17.00
CA ASN A 45 15.48 -5.18 -18.04
C ASN A 45 15.25 -3.84 -17.34
N THR A 46 16.14 -2.90 -17.57
CA THR A 46 16.23 -1.62 -16.84
C THR A 46 15.20 -0.58 -17.29
N ASN A 47 14.27 -0.94 -18.17
CA ASN A 47 13.32 -0.02 -18.83
C ASN A 47 11.94 -0.01 -18.17
N TYR A 48 11.89 0.11 -16.84
CA TYR A 48 10.66 0.47 -16.15
C TYR A 48 10.64 1.99 -16.00
N THR A 49 10.03 2.65 -16.98
CA THR A 49 9.93 4.11 -17.06
C THR A 49 8.47 4.52 -17.07
N CYS A 50 8.16 5.57 -16.33
CA CYS A 50 6.86 6.21 -16.43
C CYS A 50 6.75 7.01 -17.73
N PRO A 51 5.57 7.07 -18.36
CA PRO A 51 4.29 6.54 -17.88
C PRO A 51 4.01 5.06 -18.21
N ASP A 52 4.83 4.40 -19.03
CA ASP A 52 4.55 3.06 -19.56
C ASP A 52 4.50 1.95 -18.49
N ALA A 53 5.26 2.12 -17.42
CA ALA A 53 5.28 1.18 -16.29
C ALA A 53 4.07 1.31 -15.35
N ASN A 54 3.17 2.28 -15.55
CA ASN A 54 2.08 2.53 -14.63
C ASN A 54 1.09 1.34 -14.56
N ASN A 55 0.66 0.99 -13.35
CA ASN A 55 -0.29 -0.09 -13.08
C ASN A 55 0.14 -1.46 -13.62
N THR A 56 1.45 -1.70 -13.63
CA THR A 56 2.04 -2.97 -14.05
C THR A 56 2.50 -3.77 -12.84
N GLU A 57 2.30 -5.09 -12.90
CA GLU A 57 2.94 -6.03 -11.97
C GLU A 57 4.27 -6.49 -12.54
N ILE A 58 5.30 -6.51 -11.70
CA ILE A 58 6.59 -7.13 -11.99
C ILE A 58 6.84 -8.29 -11.02
N ARG A 59 7.46 -9.36 -11.52
CA ARG A 59 7.68 -10.60 -10.76
C ARG A 59 9.14 -11.01 -10.79
N ASN A 60 9.56 -11.78 -9.78
CA ASN A 60 10.93 -12.31 -9.67
C ASN A 60 11.97 -11.18 -9.52
N VAL A 61 11.63 -10.14 -8.76
CA VAL A 61 12.49 -8.97 -8.56
C VAL A 61 13.86 -9.37 -7.99
N SER A 62 14.91 -8.79 -8.55
CA SER A 62 16.30 -9.03 -8.13
C SER A 62 16.55 -8.56 -6.69
N GLY A 63 17.60 -9.10 -6.06
CA GLY A 63 17.95 -8.74 -4.68
C GLY A 63 17.24 -9.56 -3.60
N GLY A 64 16.41 -10.56 -3.94
CA GLY A 64 15.77 -11.41 -2.94
C GLY A 64 15.48 -12.84 -3.40
N SER A 65 14.72 -13.58 -2.57
CA SER A 65 14.09 -14.85 -2.95
C SER A 65 13.27 -14.59 -4.20
N GLY A 66 13.57 -15.28 -5.30
CA GLY A 66 13.09 -14.98 -6.65
C GLY A 66 11.57 -15.10 -6.88
N ASN A 67 10.74 -14.96 -5.84
CA ASN A 67 9.29 -15.01 -5.84
C ASN A 67 8.63 -13.66 -5.48
N SER A 68 9.42 -12.62 -5.18
CA SER A 68 8.88 -11.28 -4.90
C SER A 68 8.19 -10.69 -6.13
N SER A 69 7.00 -10.13 -5.93
CA SER A 69 6.24 -9.42 -6.96
C SER A 69 5.86 -8.03 -6.44
N TYR A 70 5.87 -7.03 -7.32
CA TYR A 70 5.60 -5.63 -6.98
C TYR A 70 4.67 -4.98 -8.00
N TYR A 71 3.83 -4.06 -7.54
CA TYR A 71 3.05 -3.17 -8.39
C TYR A 71 3.72 -1.82 -8.50
N ILE A 72 3.80 -1.30 -9.74
CA ILE A 72 4.39 0.00 -10.04
C ILE A 72 3.27 1.04 -10.23
N PHE A 73 3.44 2.19 -9.60
CA PHE A 73 2.59 3.36 -9.74
C PHE A 73 3.43 4.56 -10.18
N CYS A 74 3.05 5.14 -11.31
CA CYS A 74 3.68 6.35 -11.84
C CYS A 74 3.07 7.60 -11.25
N ASP A 75 3.87 8.68 -11.21
CA ASP A 75 3.52 9.97 -10.62
C ASP A 75 2.91 9.80 -9.23
N ALA A 76 3.54 8.93 -8.43
CA ALA A 76 3.03 8.48 -7.15
C ALA A 76 4.13 8.35 -6.09
N ASP A 77 3.72 8.49 -4.84
CA ASP A 77 4.56 8.28 -3.65
C ASP A 77 3.83 7.40 -2.62
N ILE A 78 4.60 6.81 -1.71
CA ILE A 78 4.12 5.99 -0.61
C ILE A 78 3.98 6.88 0.64
N SER A 79 2.74 6.99 1.10
CA SER A 79 2.38 7.58 2.38
C SER A 79 1.97 6.49 3.37
N SER A 80 2.28 6.67 4.65
CA SER A 80 1.78 5.82 5.74
C SER A 80 1.84 6.63 7.03
N SER A 81 0.85 6.42 7.91
CA SER A 81 0.86 6.99 9.26
C SER A 81 2.01 6.47 10.13
N SER A 82 2.62 5.35 9.74
CA SER A 82 3.77 4.73 10.40
C SER A 82 4.98 4.63 9.48
N LYS A 83 5.06 5.52 8.47
CA LYS A 83 6.16 5.54 7.49
C LYS A 83 7.53 5.55 8.19
N LYS A 84 8.40 4.65 7.77
CA LYS A 84 9.82 4.60 8.16
C LYS A 84 10.69 4.57 6.93
N ASP A 85 11.60 5.54 6.85
CA ASP A 85 12.63 5.57 5.81
C ASP A 85 13.77 4.65 6.25
N LEU A 86 13.89 3.50 5.60
CA LEU A 86 14.95 2.53 5.90
C LEU A 86 16.26 2.88 5.19
N SER A 87 16.15 3.51 4.02
CA SER A 87 17.29 3.98 3.25
C SER A 87 16.88 5.11 2.32
N SER A 88 17.81 6.04 2.08
CA SER A 88 17.70 7.13 1.12
C SER A 88 19.02 7.21 0.37
N SER A 89 19.04 6.90 -0.93
CA SER A 89 20.26 6.90 -1.75
C SER A 89 19.95 7.24 -3.19
N VAL A 90 20.91 7.81 -3.92
CA VAL A 90 20.75 8.03 -5.37
C VAL A 90 21.06 6.73 -6.11
N GLN A 91 20.14 6.31 -6.98
CA GLN A 91 20.25 5.12 -7.80
C GLN A 91 20.22 5.49 -9.29
N SER A 92 20.89 4.70 -10.11
CA SER A 92 20.94 4.89 -11.56
C SER A 92 19.61 4.62 -12.27
N SER A 93 18.76 3.78 -11.68
CA SER A 93 17.50 3.38 -12.27
C SER A 93 16.47 2.98 -11.21
N PHE A 94 15.19 2.97 -11.60
CA PHE A 94 14.12 2.42 -10.78
C PHE A 94 14.35 0.94 -10.44
N ALA A 95 14.90 0.18 -11.38
CA ALA A 95 15.21 -1.24 -11.18
C ALA A 95 16.24 -1.45 -10.06
N ASP A 96 17.28 -0.61 -10.00
CA ASP A 96 18.30 -0.67 -8.95
C ASP A 96 17.72 -0.25 -7.60
N CYS A 97 16.89 0.79 -7.58
CA CYS A 97 16.15 1.22 -6.40
C CYS A 97 15.29 0.10 -5.83
N LEU A 98 14.48 -0.54 -6.68
CA LEU A 98 13.63 -1.63 -6.27
C LEU A 98 14.43 -2.86 -5.80
N ALA A 99 15.52 -3.21 -6.49
CA ALA A 99 16.38 -4.31 -6.09
C ALA A 99 17.02 -4.08 -4.71
N LEU A 100 17.43 -2.84 -4.42
CA LEU A 100 17.92 -2.45 -3.09
C LEU A 100 16.84 -2.67 -2.02
N CYS A 101 15.62 -2.18 -2.25
CA CYS A 101 14.54 -2.30 -1.26
C CYS A 101 14.05 -3.75 -1.11
N ASN A 102 14.00 -4.52 -2.20
CA ASN A 102 13.69 -5.95 -2.16
C ASN A 102 14.78 -6.75 -1.40
N SER A 103 16.04 -6.31 -1.44
CA SER A 103 17.09 -6.92 -0.62
C SER A 103 16.86 -6.75 0.87
N MET A 104 16.27 -5.62 1.30
CA MET A 104 15.89 -5.45 2.70
C MET A 104 14.77 -6.41 3.10
N ASN A 105 13.77 -6.61 2.24
CA ASN A 105 12.76 -7.64 2.46
C ASN A 105 13.39 -9.03 2.58
N ASN A 106 14.34 -9.36 1.73
CA ASN A 106 14.92 -10.69 1.74
C ASN A 106 15.86 -10.95 2.92
N PHE A 107 16.82 -10.06 3.18
CA PHE A 107 17.83 -10.26 4.22
C PHE A 107 17.29 -10.06 5.64
N GLN A 108 16.21 -9.29 5.79
CA GLN A 108 15.58 -9.03 7.09
C GLN A 108 14.30 -9.85 7.32
N ASP A 109 13.95 -10.75 6.40
CA ASP A 109 12.72 -11.56 6.43
C ASP A 109 11.45 -10.69 6.60
N ARG A 110 11.34 -9.68 5.74
CA ARG A 110 10.27 -8.69 5.73
C ARG A 110 9.49 -8.71 4.42
N THR A 111 8.27 -8.20 4.48
CA THR A 111 7.36 -8.16 3.32
C THR A 111 6.63 -6.82 3.19
N ASP A 112 7.14 -5.78 3.83
CA ASP A 112 6.50 -4.46 3.91
C ASP A 112 7.40 -3.34 3.39
N VAL A 113 8.57 -3.65 2.82
CA VAL A 113 9.44 -2.64 2.23
C VAL A 113 9.03 -2.39 0.78
N GLY A 114 8.46 -1.21 0.54
CA GLY A 114 8.25 -0.64 -0.79
C GLY A 114 9.35 0.36 -1.14
N CYS A 115 9.27 0.95 -2.32
CA CYS A 115 10.19 1.99 -2.75
C CYS A 115 9.49 3.18 -3.41
N THR A 116 10.06 4.38 -3.23
CA THR A 116 9.77 5.55 -4.06
C THR A 116 11.06 5.94 -4.78
N TYR A 117 10.98 6.28 -6.06
CA TYR A 117 12.09 6.72 -6.88
C TYR A 117 11.73 8.03 -7.59
N ASN A 118 12.49 9.09 -7.33
CA ASN A 118 12.30 10.38 -7.98
C ASN A 118 13.02 10.39 -9.34
N PHE A 119 12.25 10.26 -10.42
CA PHE A 119 12.81 10.18 -11.78
C PHE A 119 12.95 11.55 -12.45
N GLU A 120 12.22 12.57 -11.98
CA GLU A 120 12.30 13.93 -12.50
C GLU A 120 13.33 14.81 -11.78
N GLY A 121 13.63 14.51 -10.51
CA GLY A 121 14.39 15.40 -9.62
C GLY A 121 13.58 16.61 -9.18
N THR A 122 12.31 16.41 -8.82
CA THR A 122 11.41 17.49 -8.39
C THR A 122 11.75 18.03 -6.99
N GLY A 123 11.57 19.34 -6.79
CA GLY A 123 11.84 20.01 -5.51
C GLY A 123 13.33 20.18 -5.20
N SER A 124 13.72 19.93 -3.94
CA SER A 124 15.12 19.96 -3.47
C SER A 124 15.82 18.60 -3.55
N GLN A 125 15.22 17.62 -4.24
CA GLN A 125 15.70 16.24 -4.30
C GLN A 125 16.42 15.98 -5.61
N ASP A 126 17.56 15.28 -5.54
CA ASP A 126 18.31 14.91 -6.73
C ASP A 126 17.54 13.88 -7.55
N LYS A 127 17.60 14.01 -8.88
CA LYS A 127 17.12 12.98 -9.80
C LYS A 127 17.81 11.65 -9.47
N GLY A 128 17.01 10.59 -9.43
CA GLY A 128 17.44 9.25 -9.09
C GLY A 128 17.40 8.95 -7.59
N THR A 129 16.94 9.87 -6.75
CA THR A 129 16.80 9.60 -5.33
C THR A 129 15.79 8.47 -5.11
N CYS A 130 16.25 7.43 -4.43
CA CYS A 130 15.52 6.24 -4.06
C CYS A 130 15.32 6.19 -2.55
N TRP A 131 14.08 5.97 -2.13
CA TRP A 131 13.72 5.71 -0.74
C TRP A 131 13.18 4.29 -0.58
N CYS A 132 13.79 3.52 0.31
CA CYS A 132 13.21 2.26 0.76
C CYS A 132 12.35 2.52 1.98
N LEU A 133 11.06 2.25 1.85
CA LEU A 133 10.03 2.72 2.76
C LEU A 133 9.28 1.56 3.39
N SER A 134 9.18 1.59 4.72
CA SER A 134 8.40 0.67 5.54
C SER A 134 7.23 1.37 6.19
N GLY A 135 6.29 0.58 6.71
CA GLY A 135 5.15 1.06 7.49
C GLY A 135 3.94 0.19 7.20
N GLY A 136 3.04 0.07 8.18
CA GLY A 136 1.75 -0.58 7.98
C GLY A 136 0.78 0.33 7.24
N ASN A 137 -0.22 -0.27 6.57
CA ASN A 137 -1.30 0.43 5.88
C ASN A 137 -0.79 1.55 4.96
N LYS A 138 0.03 1.18 3.98
CA LYS A 138 0.52 2.13 2.98
C LYS A 138 -0.64 2.65 2.13
N SER A 139 -0.56 3.93 1.81
CA SER A 139 -1.39 4.58 0.82
C SER A 139 -0.51 5.06 -0.32
N ILE A 140 -0.92 4.76 -1.55
CA ILE A 140 -0.32 5.33 -2.75
C ILE A 140 -1.02 6.66 -3.01
N ILE A 141 -0.24 7.74 -3.03
CA ILE A 141 -0.74 9.10 -3.23
C ILE A 141 -0.10 9.72 -4.47
N THR A 142 -0.79 10.66 -5.11
CA THR A 142 -0.26 11.37 -6.27
C THR A 142 0.93 12.26 -5.90
N ASN A 143 2.04 12.09 -6.63
CA ASN A 143 3.25 12.88 -6.53
C ASN A 143 4.02 12.83 -7.86
N VAL A 144 3.83 13.88 -8.68
CA VAL A 144 4.39 13.96 -10.03
C VAL A 144 5.92 13.91 -9.99
N GLY A 145 6.50 13.11 -10.88
CA GLY A 145 7.94 12.93 -10.98
C GLY A 145 8.51 11.84 -10.08
N ASN A 146 7.64 11.11 -9.36
CA ASN A 146 8.00 9.94 -8.57
C ASN A 146 7.39 8.64 -9.11
N MET A 147 8.11 7.54 -8.95
CA MET A 147 7.61 6.18 -9.16
C MET A 147 7.55 5.46 -7.83
N ALA A 148 6.39 4.95 -7.46
CA ALA A 148 6.22 4.12 -6.27
C ALA A 148 6.10 2.65 -6.65
N ALA A 149 6.65 1.76 -5.82
CA ALA A 149 6.33 0.35 -5.86
C ALA A 149 6.13 -0.27 -4.49
N VAL A 150 5.14 -1.14 -4.39
CA VAL A 150 4.78 -1.91 -3.19
C VAL A 150 4.64 -3.37 -3.55
N LEU A 151 4.82 -4.27 -2.58
CA LEU A 151 4.70 -5.70 -2.85
C LEU A 151 3.27 -6.02 -3.29
N SER A 152 3.12 -6.94 -4.25
CA SER A 152 1.80 -7.38 -4.72
C SER A 152 0.97 -8.06 -3.63
N THR A 153 1.62 -8.57 -2.59
CA THR A 153 0.98 -9.19 -1.42
C THR A 153 0.54 -8.17 -0.37
N GLU A 154 0.94 -6.91 -0.50
CA GLU A 154 0.56 -5.86 0.42
C GLU A 154 -0.76 -5.21 0.00
N ASN A 155 -1.68 -5.05 0.95
CA ASN A 155 -2.88 -4.23 0.72
C ASN A 155 -2.52 -2.75 0.85
N ALA A 156 -2.17 -2.11 -0.26
CA ALA A 156 -2.01 -0.66 -0.31
C ALA A 156 -3.33 0.03 -0.71
N LEU A 157 -3.66 1.13 -0.03
CA LEU A 157 -4.82 1.96 -0.39
C LEU A 157 -4.45 2.91 -1.52
N LEU A 158 -5.19 2.89 -2.62
CA LEU A 158 -4.99 3.84 -3.72
C LEU A 158 -5.77 5.12 -3.42
N ASN A 159 -5.05 6.24 -3.29
CA ASN A 159 -5.60 7.58 -3.11
C ASN A 159 -4.91 8.51 -4.13
N LEU A 160 -5.11 8.16 -5.41
CA LEU A 160 -4.51 8.76 -6.60
C LEU A 160 -5.43 9.85 -7.18
#